data_AF-A0A426W2X3-F1
#
_entry.id   AF-A0A426W2X3-F1
#
_cell.length_a   1.000
_cell.length_b   1.000
_cell.length_c   1.000
_cell.angle_alpha   90.00
_cell.angle_beta   90.00
_cell.angle_gamma   90.00
#
_symmetry.space_group_name_H-M   'P 1'
#
loop_
_entity.id
_entity.type
_entity.pdbx_description
1 polymer ?
#
loop_
_entity_poly.entity_id
_entity_poly.type
_entity_poly.pdbx_seq_one_letter_code
_entity_poly.pdbx_strand_id
1 'polypeptide(L)'
;MIKKIIPILILCIFANSTANAEETRQYVKFPPKLQLKQLSNMRDHMAALNEILENLAFDELDEAADVAEKRLGLSARHSHSTGSLAKYMPKGMKQVGYNMHSAASHFAQVAKKGNLESAYEALMAVTQSCVECHAGYRTR
;
A
#
# COMPACT_ATOMS: atom_id res chain seq x y z
N MET A 1 -13.21 -37.32 -59.94
CA MET A 1 -13.67 -37.48 -58.54
C MET A 1 -12.76 -36.65 -57.64
N ILE A 2 -13.17 -35.42 -57.31
CA ILE A 2 -12.37 -34.45 -56.55
C ILE A 2 -12.78 -34.55 -55.07
N LYS A 3 -11.90 -35.10 -54.22
CA LYS A 3 -12.10 -35.09 -52.76
C LYS A 3 -11.70 -33.71 -52.22
N LYS A 4 -12.71 -32.94 -51.78
CA LYS A 4 -12.51 -31.68 -51.07
C LYS A 4 -11.92 -31.96 -49.68
N ILE A 5 -10.72 -31.46 -49.42
CA ILE A 5 -10.11 -31.39 -48.09
C ILE A 5 -10.66 -30.12 -47.44
N ILE A 6 -11.47 -30.27 -46.38
CA ILE A 6 -11.92 -29.17 -45.54
C ILE A 6 -10.97 -29.12 -44.34
N PRO A 7 -10.12 -28.08 -44.19
CA PRO A 7 -9.36 -27.92 -42.97
C PRO A 7 -10.31 -27.38 -41.90
N ILE A 8 -10.60 -28.21 -40.90
CA ILE A 8 -11.29 -27.81 -39.68
C ILE A 8 -10.34 -26.89 -38.92
N LEU A 9 -10.56 -25.59 -39.03
CA LEU A 9 -9.91 -24.57 -38.21
C LEU A 9 -10.46 -24.69 -36.79
N ILE A 10 -9.76 -25.43 -35.93
CA ILE A 10 -10.08 -25.53 -34.49
C ILE A 10 -9.72 -24.17 -33.85
N LEU A 11 -10.73 -23.32 -33.69
CA LEU A 11 -10.64 -22.09 -32.91
C LEU A 11 -10.63 -22.47 -31.42
N CYS A 12 -9.43 -22.56 -30.83
CA CYS A 12 -9.27 -22.70 -29.38
C CYS A 12 -9.73 -21.41 -28.69
N ILE A 13 -10.99 -21.38 -28.25
CA ILE A 13 -11.51 -20.35 -27.35
C ILE A 13 -10.90 -20.62 -25.97
N PHE A 14 -9.86 -19.87 -25.60
CA PHE A 14 -9.38 -19.83 -24.22
C PHE A 14 -10.42 -19.10 -23.36
N ALA A 15 -11.41 -19.85 -22.87
CA ALA A 15 -12.28 -19.37 -21.81
C ALA A 15 -11.44 -19.25 -20.54
N ASN A 16 -10.90 -18.07 -20.28
CA ASN A 16 -10.33 -17.72 -18.98
C ASN A 16 -11.50 -17.60 -17.99
N SER A 17 -11.94 -18.74 -17.46
CA SER A 17 -12.76 -18.79 -16.25
C SER A 17 -11.88 -18.35 -15.08
N THR A 18 -11.72 -17.04 -14.91
CA THR A 18 -11.33 -16.50 -13.61
C THR A 18 -12.46 -16.88 -12.65
N ALA A 19 -12.23 -17.88 -11.81
CA ALA A 19 -13.06 -18.09 -10.64
C ALA A 19 -13.22 -16.73 -9.95
N ASN A 20 -14.44 -16.23 -9.87
CA ASN A 20 -14.74 -14.95 -9.23
C ASN A 20 -14.47 -15.16 -7.74
N ALA A 21 -13.23 -14.92 -7.30
CA ALA A 21 -12.91 -14.92 -5.88
C ALA A 21 -13.86 -13.92 -5.22
N GLU A 22 -14.63 -14.40 -4.25
CA GLU A 22 -15.61 -13.58 -3.56
C GLU A 22 -14.89 -12.39 -2.92
N GLU A 23 -15.39 -11.18 -3.15
CA GLU A 23 -14.80 -9.97 -2.58
C GLU A 23 -15.09 -9.91 -1.08
N THR A 24 -14.14 -10.39 -0.28
CA THR A 24 -14.27 -10.51 1.17
C THR A 24 -13.91 -9.24 1.94
N ARG A 25 -13.34 -8.22 1.28
CA ARG A 25 -12.89 -7.00 1.96
C ARG A 25 -14.06 -6.11 2.33
N GLN A 26 -13.95 -5.49 3.51
CA GLN A 26 -14.94 -4.52 3.96
C GLN A 26 -14.91 -3.27 3.06
N TYR A 27 -16.03 -2.97 2.44
CA TYR A 27 -16.21 -1.73 1.69
C TYR A 27 -16.37 -0.54 2.66
N VAL A 28 -15.46 0.43 2.56
CA VAL A 28 -15.49 1.67 3.34
C VAL A 28 -15.99 2.79 2.44
N LYS A 29 -17.25 3.20 2.66
CA LYS A 29 -17.91 4.24 1.87
C LYS A 29 -17.49 5.63 2.34
N PHE A 30 -16.58 6.26 1.59
CA PHE A 30 -16.24 7.67 1.74
C PHE A 30 -17.13 8.56 0.87
N PRO A 31 -17.39 9.82 1.27
CA PRO A 31 -17.85 10.85 0.33
C PRO A 31 -16.90 10.98 -0.86
N PRO A 32 -17.36 11.27 -2.10
CA PRO A 32 -16.53 11.21 -3.30
C PRO A 32 -15.20 11.99 -3.21
N LYS A 33 -15.24 13.22 -2.68
CA LYS A 33 -14.02 14.04 -2.48
C LYS A 33 -13.03 13.39 -1.50
N LEU A 34 -13.53 12.74 -0.44
CA LEU A 34 -12.70 12.08 0.56
C LEU A 34 -12.15 10.73 0.06
N GLN A 35 -12.91 10.00 -0.77
CA GLN A 35 -12.42 8.79 -1.44
C GLN A 35 -11.19 9.13 -2.32
N LEU A 36 -11.28 10.20 -3.11
CA LEU A 36 -10.16 10.67 -3.93
C LEU A 36 -8.96 11.11 -3.09
N LYS A 37 -9.21 11.82 -1.98
CA LYS A 37 -8.15 12.20 -1.04
C LYS A 37 -7.47 10.98 -0.43
N GLN A 38 -8.22 9.97 0.02
CA GLN A 38 -7.67 8.72 0.54
C GLN A 38 -6.80 8.02 -0.51
N LEU A 39 -7.27 7.92 -1.76
CA LEU A 39 -6.49 7.34 -2.86
C LEU A 39 -5.22 8.14 -3.16
N SER A 40 -5.28 9.47 -3.05
CA SER A 40 -4.10 10.32 -3.19
C SER A 40 -3.09 10.09 -2.08
N ASN A 41 -3.53 10.01 -0.83
CA ASN A 41 -2.66 9.72 0.31
C ASN A 41 -2.00 8.35 0.14
N MET A 42 -2.73 7.31 -0.30
CA MET A 42 -2.15 5.98 -0.53
C MET A 42 -1.06 5.98 -1.62
N ARG A 43 -1.23 6.76 -2.69
CA ARG A 43 -0.18 6.93 -3.71
C ARG A 43 1.03 7.67 -3.17
N ASP A 44 0.80 8.70 -2.36
CA ASP A 44 1.88 9.47 -1.72
C ASP A 44 2.67 8.60 -0.73
N HIS A 45 1.99 7.77 0.06
CA HIS A 45 2.66 6.81 0.95
C HIS A 45 3.53 5.80 0.17
N MET A 46 3.04 5.31 -0.98
CA MET A 46 3.83 4.43 -1.85
C MET A 46 5.05 5.14 -2.46
N ALA A 47 4.91 6.42 -2.83
CA ALA A 47 6.03 7.21 -3.32
C ALA A 47 7.10 7.43 -2.23
N ALA A 48 6.68 7.71 -1.00
CA ALA A 48 7.60 7.83 0.15
C ALA A 48 8.30 6.50 0.46
N LEU A 49 7.59 5.36 0.37
CA LEU A 49 8.20 4.04 0.54
C LEU A 49 9.26 3.75 -0.52
N ASN A 50 9.01 4.13 -1.78
CA ASN A 50 10.00 3.98 -2.84
C ASN A 50 11.25 4.82 -2.57
N GLU A 51 11.07 6.08 -2.15
CA GLU A 51 12.16 6.98 -1.80
C GLU A 51 12.97 6.43 -0.60
N ILE A 52 12.32 5.87 0.42
CA ILE A 52 13.02 5.17 1.52
C ILE A 52 13.89 4.04 0.98
N LEU A 53 13.33 3.18 0.12
CA LEU A 53 14.05 2.04 -0.45
C LEU A 53 15.23 2.49 -1.33
N GLU A 54 15.09 3.59 -2.05
CA GLU A 54 16.16 4.21 -2.83
C GLU A 54 17.32 4.64 -1.93
N ASN A 55 17.04 5.40 -0.87
CA ASN A 55 18.07 5.80 0.11
C ASN A 55 18.74 4.58 0.76
N LEU A 56 17.97 3.55 1.14
CA LEU A 56 18.53 2.29 1.67
C LEU A 56 19.42 1.55 0.66
N ALA A 57 19.14 1.65 -0.65
CA ALA A 57 19.97 1.03 -1.68
C ALA A 57 21.35 1.70 -1.82
N PHE A 58 21.47 2.95 -1.38
CA PHE A 58 22.71 3.73 -1.41
C PHE A 58 23.35 3.93 -0.01
N ASP A 59 22.88 3.19 1.01
CA ASP A 59 23.36 3.30 2.40
C ASP A 59 23.13 4.68 3.05
N GLU A 60 22.16 5.43 2.53
CA GLU A 60 21.76 6.77 2.99
C GLU A 60 20.71 6.66 4.12
N LEU A 61 21.14 6.12 5.28
CA LEU A 61 20.24 5.80 6.39
C LEU A 61 19.57 7.03 7.03
N ASP A 62 20.29 8.15 7.13
CA ASP A 62 19.77 9.38 7.72
C ASP A 62 18.67 10.00 6.83
N GLU A 63 18.88 10.00 5.52
CA GLU A 63 17.92 10.45 4.52
C GLU A 63 16.69 9.53 4.49
N ALA A 64 16.89 8.21 4.50
CA ALA A 64 15.79 7.25 4.59
C ALA A 64 14.92 7.50 5.84
N ALA A 65 15.57 7.75 7.00
CA ALA A 65 14.88 8.06 8.23
C ALA A 65 14.08 9.37 8.16
N ASP A 66 14.67 10.39 7.55
CA ASP A 66 14.05 11.71 7.39
C ASP A 66 12.82 11.64 6.47
N VAL A 67 12.89 10.91 5.36
CA VAL A 67 11.75 10.67 4.47
C VAL A 67 10.64 9.93 5.22
N ALA A 68 10.98 8.86 5.95
CA ALA A 68 10.02 8.09 6.71
C ALA A 68 9.30 8.95 7.76
N GLU A 69 10.01 9.72 8.58
CA GLU A 69 9.37 10.53 9.61
C GLU A 69 8.50 11.64 8.99
N LYS A 70 9.04 12.39 8.01
CA LYS A 70 8.36 13.57 7.45
C LYS A 70 7.15 13.22 6.58
N ARG A 71 7.16 12.06 5.91
CA ARG A 71 6.11 11.68 4.95
C ARG A 71 5.18 10.57 5.42
N LEU A 72 5.68 9.67 6.26
CA LEU A 72 4.91 8.52 6.76
C LEU A 72 4.74 8.53 8.28
N GLY A 73 5.61 9.17 9.04
CA GLY A 73 5.65 9.11 10.49
C GLY A 73 4.48 9.78 11.21
N LEU A 74 4.51 9.73 12.53
CA LEU A 74 3.51 10.37 13.39
C LEU A 74 3.50 11.89 13.24
N SER A 75 4.64 12.52 12.91
CA SER A 75 4.68 13.96 12.58
C SER A 75 3.90 14.28 11.30
N ALA A 76 3.98 13.42 10.29
CA ALA A 76 3.21 13.54 9.04
C ALA A 76 1.70 13.35 9.25
N ARG A 77 1.27 12.62 10.29
CA ARG A 77 -0.16 12.37 10.58
C ARG A 77 -0.99 13.66 10.76
N HIS A 78 -0.36 14.77 11.13
CA HIS A 78 -1.01 16.05 11.39
C HIS A 78 -0.98 17.00 10.20
N SER A 79 -0.18 16.71 9.16
CA SER A 79 -0.17 17.49 7.93
C SER A 79 -1.36 17.08 7.06
N HIS A 80 -2.30 18.01 6.91
CA HIS A 80 -3.48 17.92 6.04
C HIS A 80 -4.54 16.86 6.38
N SER A 81 -5.59 17.30 7.09
CA SER A 81 -6.97 16.82 6.87
C SER A 81 -7.32 15.40 7.36
N THR A 82 -6.45 14.71 8.11
CA THR A 82 -6.68 13.33 8.59
C THR A 82 -7.92 13.17 9.48
N GLY A 83 -8.29 14.21 10.23
CA GLY A 83 -9.53 14.23 11.03
C GLY A 83 -10.81 14.01 10.21
N SER A 84 -10.82 14.47 8.95
CA SER A 84 -11.99 14.33 8.06
C SER A 84 -12.18 12.92 7.52
N LEU A 85 -11.08 12.18 7.29
CA LEU A 85 -11.09 10.82 6.76
C LEU A 85 -11.40 9.78 7.84
N ALA A 86 -10.77 9.91 9.02
CA ALA A 86 -10.89 8.96 10.11
C ALA A 86 -12.34 8.76 10.59
N LYS A 87 -13.21 9.75 10.41
CA LYS A 87 -14.65 9.66 10.75
C LYS A 87 -15.37 8.52 10.00
N TYR A 88 -14.95 8.21 8.79
CA TYR A 88 -15.59 7.19 7.94
C TYR A 88 -14.92 5.81 8.05
N MET A 89 -13.75 5.75 8.69
CA MET A 89 -12.97 4.53 8.81
C MET A 89 -13.45 3.66 9.98
N PRO A 90 -13.64 2.34 9.78
CA PRO A 90 -13.91 1.42 10.87
C PRO A 90 -12.73 1.37 11.86
N LYS A 91 -12.97 0.87 13.08
CA LYS A 91 -11.96 0.80 14.13
C LYS A 91 -10.67 0.10 13.66
N GLY A 92 -10.80 -1.03 12.97
CA GLY A 92 -9.65 -1.77 12.45
C GLY A 92 -8.82 -0.96 11.43
N MET A 93 -9.46 -0.30 10.47
CA MET A 93 -8.74 0.54 9.48
C MET A 93 -8.02 1.72 10.14
N LYS A 94 -8.62 2.36 11.15
CA LYS A 94 -7.94 3.41 11.93
C LYS A 94 -6.72 2.88 12.67
N GLN A 95 -6.83 1.69 13.25
CA GLN A 95 -5.72 1.06 13.96
C GLN A 95 -4.57 0.72 13.01
N VAL A 96 -4.86 0.14 11.84
CA VAL A 96 -3.84 -0.16 10.82
C VAL A 96 -3.15 1.12 10.35
N GLY A 97 -3.90 2.20 10.10
CA GLY A 97 -3.32 3.49 9.75
C GLY A 97 -2.41 4.06 10.85
N TYR A 98 -2.83 3.99 12.12
CA TYR A 98 -1.98 4.38 13.25
C TYR A 98 -0.72 3.53 13.35
N ASN A 99 -0.84 2.20 13.20
CA ASN A 99 0.28 1.27 13.22
C ASN A 99 1.30 1.60 12.13
N MET A 100 0.85 1.90 10.90
CA MET A 100 1.72 2.34 9.81
C MET A 100 2.52 3.60 10.19
N HIS A 101 1.84 4.64 10.68
CA HIS A 101 2.50 5.89 11.06
C HIS A 101 3.48 5.70 12.22
N SER A 102 3.11 4.90 13.22
CA SER A 102 3.97 4.57 14.35
C SER A 102 5.19 3.73 13.91
N ALA A 103 4.99 2.77 13.01
CA ALA A 103 6.05 1.94 12.47
C ALA A 103 7.04 2.76 11.63
N ALA A 104 6.56 3.75 10.87
CA ALA A 104 7.43 4.65 10.12
C ALA A 104 8.30 5.52 11.05
N SER A 105 7.73 6.05 12.13
CA SER A 105 8.51 6.78 13.14
C SER A 105 9.51 5.88 13.88
N HIS A 106 9.17 4.61 14.10
CA HIS A 106 10.09 3.63 14.66
C HIS A 106 11.23 3.31 13.69
N PHE A 107 10.91 3.03 12.42
CA PHE A 107 11.90 2.85 11.36
C PHE A 107 12.87 4.04 11.30
N ALA A 108 12.37 5.28 11.33
CA ALA A 108 13.22 6.47 11.31
C ALA A 108 14.21 6.50 12.50
N GLN A 109 13.79 6.10 13.69
CA GLN A 109 14.67 6.03 14.86
C GLN A 109 15.72 4.92 14.74
N VAL A 110 15.34 3.77 14.16
CA VAL A 110 16.24 2.63 13.94
C VAL A 110 17.27 2.97 12.86
N ALA A 111 16.84 3.52 11.74
CA ALA A 111 17.72 3.89 10.63
C ALA A 111 18.79 4.91 11.07
N LYS A 112 18.45 5.96 11.84
CA LYS A 112 19.41 6.95 12.36
C LYS A 112 20.50 6.41 13.29
N LYS A 113 20.28 5.24 13.89
CA LYS A 113 21.17 4.69 14.94
C LYS A 113 21.81 3.37 14.54
N GLY A 114 21.23 2.70 13.56
CA GLY A 114 21.51 1.32 13.22
C GLY A 114 22.32 1.19 11.95
N ASN A 115 22.11 0.06 11.28
CA ASN A 115 22.68 -0.30 10.01
C ASN A 115 21.56 -0.72 9.04
N LEU A 116 21.91 -1.06 7.81
CA LEU A 116 20.96 -1.53 6.80
C LEU A 116 20.10 -2.70 7.26
N GLU A 117 20.69 -3.70 7.92
CA GLU A 117 19.95 -4.88 8.39
C GLU A 117 18.82 -4.48 9.33
N SER A 118 19.13 -3.73 10.39
CA SER A 118 18.13 -3.24 11.33
C SER A 118 17.11 -2.29 10.69
N ALA A 119 17.53 -1.48 9.72
CA ALA A 119 16.62 -0.61 8.98
C ALA A 119 15.61 -1.42 8.14
N TYR A 120 16.06 -2.44 7.40
CA TYR A 120 15.17 -3.34 6.66
C TYR A 120 14.24 -4.11 7.58
N GLU A 121 14.73 -4.60 8.72
CA GLU A 121 13.89 -5.26 9.73
C GLU A 121 12.77 -4.35 10.22
N ALA A 122 13.09 -3.10 10.57
CA ALA A 122 12.09 -2.14 11.00
C ALA A 122 11.11 -1.75 9.88
N LEU A 123 11.55 -1.72 8.61
CA LEU A 123 10.72 -1.39 7.46
C LEU A 123 9.63 -2.43 7.20
N MET A 124 9.84 -3.69 7.60
CA MET A 124 8.82 -4.74 7.48
C MET A 124 7.50 -4.37 8.16
N ALA A 125 7.55 -3.72 9.33
CA ALA A 125 6.35 -3.28 10.05
C ALA A 125 5.55 -2.20 9.30
N VAL A 126 6.22 -1.35 8.53
CA VAL A 126 5.57 -0.33 7.68
C VAL A 126 4.81 -1.01 6.55
N THR A 127 5.46 -1.91 5.81
CA THR A 127 4.86 -2.62 4.67
C THR A 127 3.77 -3.60 5.10
N GLN A 128 3.90 -4.23 6.26
CA GLN A 128 2.88 -5.10 6.85
C GLN A 128 1.54 -4.36 7.04
N SER A 129 1.58 -3.09 7.43
CA SER A 129 0.36 -2.27 7.56
C SER A 129 -0.33 -2.03 6.20
N CYS A 130 0.45 -1.90 5.12
CA CYS A 130 -0.10 -1.81 3.76
C CYS A 130 -0.80 -3.11 3.36
N VAL A 131 -0.18 -4.25 3.65
CA VAL A 131 -0.74 -5.59 3.40
C VAL A 131 -2.06 -5.78 4.15
N GLU A 132 -2.07 -5.49 5.46
CA GLU A 132 -3.27 -5.60 6.30
C GLU A 132 -4.41 -4.72 5.81
N CYS A 133 -4.11 -3.46 5.45
CA CYS A 133 -5.12 -2.54 4.95
C CYS A 133 -5.73 -3.05 3.63
N HIS A 134 -4.89 -3.49 2.68
CA HIS A 134 -5.32 -3.96 1.37
C HIS A 134 -6.01 -5.33 1.40
N ALA A 135 -5.69 -6.17 2.38
CA ALA A 135 -6.34 -7.45 2.62
C ALA A 135 -7.68 -7.32 3.36
N GLY A 136 -7.86 -6.27 4.16
CA GLY A 136 -9.07 -6.08 4.97
C GLY A 136 -10.10 -5.13 4.38
N TYR A 137 -9.66 -4.13 3.59
CA TYR A 137 -10.52 -3.02 3.19
C TYR A 137 -10.42 -2.70 1.71
N ARG A 138 -11.52 -2.18 1.18
CA ARG A 138 -11.57 -1.54 -0.13
C ARG A 138 -12.33 -0.23 -0.06
N THR A 139 -11.90 0.74 -0.84
CA THR A 139 -12.54 2.06 -0.93
C THR A 139 -13.28 2.26 -2.23
N ARG A 140 -13.18 1.32 -3.17
CA ARG A 140 -13.89 1.29 -4.46
C ARG A 140 -14.39 -0.12 -4.73
#